data_AF-A0A2X0XXG5-F1
#
_entry.id   AF-A0A2X0XXG5-F1
#
_cell.length_a   1.000
_cell.length_b   1.000
_cell.length_c   1.000
_cell.angle_alpha   90.00
_cell.angle_beta   90.00
_cell.angle_gamma   90.00
#
_symmetry.space_group_name_H-M   'P 1'
#
loop_
_entity.id
_entity.type
_entity.pdbx_description
1 polymer ?
#
loop_
_entity_poly.entity_id
_entity_poly.type
_entity_poly.pdbx_seq_one_letter_code
_entity_poly.pdbx_strand_id
1 'polypeptide(L)'
;MELTDRRLDVYTWNGVDIELNLSFDNVLKLFDLFSDDINQDIKLDIALEMLVVNADFLRQLSGSHVAIRLVLDVLKDKLNIDLESDDITSDEEPQIPIYDFKEDAERIYASFLFDYNLDLFELQGKLQWHKFIALFENLSTDSPMGQAMMYRSCEVPKKDKYNADERKRIIAMKKKYELKVAKAIREQQELERVQKSFEMMKRVAKRKG
;
A
#
# COMPACT_ATOMS: atom_id res chain seq x y z
N MET A 1 -10.55 15.33 5.34
CA MET A 1 -11.48 15.71 4.27
C MET A 1 -12.82 16.01 4.89
N GLU A 2 -13.27 17.25 4.78
CA GLU A 2 -14.61 17.68 5.11
C GLU A 2 -15.45 17.80 3.84
N LEU A 3 -16.77 17.62 3.95
CA LEU A 3 -17.67 17.75 2.79
C LEU A 3 -17.77 19.19 2.27
N THR A 4 -17.28 20.15 3.03
CA THR A 4 -17.20 21.58 2.69
C THR A 4 -15.89 21.97 2.01
N ASP A 5 -14.91 21.07 1.95
CA ASP A 5 -13.62 21.34 1.33
C ASP A 5 -13.80 21.65 -0.17
N ARG A 6 -13.09 22.67 -0.63
CA ARG A 6 -13.02 23.06 -2.05
C ARG A 6 -11.56 23.03 -2.47
N ARG A 7 -11.28 22.70 -3.74
CA ARG A 7 -9.92 22.68 -4.32
C ARG A 7 -8.94 21.75 -3.59
N LEU A 8 -9.31 20.48 -3.37
CA LEU A 8 -8.47 19.49 -2.68
C LEU A 8 -7.17 19.14 -3.45
N ASP A 9 -7.20 19.39 -4.73
CA ASP A 9 -6.10 19.37 -5.70
C ASP A 9 -5.16 20.58 -5.62
N VAL A 10 -5.46 21.57 -4.77
CA VAL A 10 -4.58 22.72 -4.57
C VAL A 10 -3.81 22.57 -3.26
N TYR A 11 -2.53 22.89 -3.34
CA TYR A 11 -1.60 22.88 -2.22
C TYR A 11 -0.98 24.26 -2.05
N THR A 12 -1.23 24.89 -0.91
CA THR A 12 -0.65 26.19 -0.58
C THR A 12 0.71 25.98 0.07
N TRP A 13 1.78 26.32 -0.63
CA TRP A 13 3.15 26.19 -0.15
C TRP A 13 3.83 27.55 -0.10
N ASN A 14 4.34 27.95 1.08
CA ASN A 14 4.93 29.28 1.30
C ASN A 14 4.07 30.46 0.80
N GLY A 15 2.75 30.34 0.91
CA GLY A 15 1.79 31.37 0.47
C GLY A 15 1.48 31.37 -1.04
N VAL A 16 1.99 30.40 -1.79
CA VAL A 16 1.68 30.20 -3.22
C VAL A 16 0.78 28.99 -3.39
N ASP A 17 -0.34 29.17 -4.09
CA ASP A 17 -1.24 28.09 -4.47
C ASP A 17 -0.67 27.31 -5.67
N ILE A 18 -0.51 26.00 -5.51
CA ILE A 18 0.01 25.09 -6.52
C ILE A 18 -1.06 24.06 -6.85
N GLU A 19 -1.43 23.95 -8.12
CA GLU A 19 -2.36 22.93 -8.59
C GLU A 19 -1.62 21.60 -8.81
N LEU A 20 -2.17 20.53 -8.24
CA LEU A 20 -1.59 19.20 -8.23
C LEU A 20 -2.45 18.21 -9.04
N ASN A 21 -1.77 17.34 -9.81
CA ASN A 21 -2.37 16.17 -10.42
C ASN A 21 -2.34 15.00 -9.42
N LEU A 22 -3.35 14.95 -8.54
CA LEU A 22 -3.54 13.84 -7.60
C LEU A 22 -4.55 12.81 -8.11
N SER A 23 -4.66 12.62 -9.43
CA SER A 23 -5.47 11.51 -9.95
C SER A 23 -4.93 10.16 -9.48
N PHE A 24 -5.82 9.20 -9.19
CA PHE A 24 -5.42 7.96 -8.55
C PHE A 24 -4.37 7.17 -9.36
N ASP A 25 -4.50 7.17 -10.69
CA ASP A 25 -3.57 6.48 -11.58
C ASP A 25 -2.20 7.18 -11.64
N ASN A 26 -2.16 8.51 -11.48
CA ASN A 26 -0.90 9.24 -11.35
C ASN A 26 -0.20 8.91 -10.03
N VAL A 27 -0.94 8.83 -8.92
CA VAL A 27 -0.40 8.43 -7.62
C VAL A 27 0.06 6.97 -7.61
N LEU A 28 -0.65 6.05 -8.27
CA LEU A 28 -0.19 4.67 -8.40
C LEU A 28 1.12 4.57 -9.19
N LYS A 29 1.27 5.33 -10.29
CA LYS A 29 2.54 5.43 -11.02
C LYS A 29 3.66 6.03 -10.18
N LEU A 30 3.33 6.96 -9.29
CA LEU A 30 4.29 7.55 -8.36
C LEU A 30 4.82 6.50 -7.37
N PHE A 31 3.97 5.60 -6.87
CA PHE A 31 4.42 4.48 -6.04
C PHE A 31 5.31 3.50 -6.81
N ASP A 32 5.00 3.22 -8.08
CA ASP A 32 5.86 2.41 -8.94
C ASP A 32 7.25 3.10 -9.10
N LEU A 33 7.29 4.41 -9.36
CA LEU A 33 8.53 5.19 -9.45
C LEU A 33 9.39 5.06 -8.18
N PHE A 34 8.79 5.15 -6.99
CA PHE A 34 9.55 5.02 -5.75
C PHE A 34 10.05 3.60 -5.48
N SER A 35 9.45 2.59 -6.12
CA SER A 35 9.87 1.20 -6.05
C SER A 35 11.02 0.84 -7.01
N ASP A 36 11.30 1.68 -8.02
CA ASP A 36 12.34 1.43 -9.02
C ASP A 36 13.76 1.60 -8.47
N ASP A 37 14.74 0.87 -9.03
CA ASP A 37 16.16 0.98 -8.64
C ASP A 37 16.86 2.11 -9.41
N ILE A 38 16.42 3.35 -9.16
CA ILE A 38 17.02 4.57 -9.69
C ILE A 38 17.35 5.54 -8.56
N ASN A 39 18.24 6.49 -8.83
CA ASN A 39 18.69 7.48 -7.86
C ASN A 39 17.51 8.30 -7.28
N GLN A 40 17.55 8.55 -5.97
CA GLN A 40 16.46 9.23 -5.25
C GLN A 40 16.22 10.66 -5.71
N ASP A 41 17.26 11.43 -6.02
CA ASP A 41 17.10 12.80 -6.54
C ASP A 41 16.38 12.78 -7.89
N ILE A 42 16.70 11.80 -8.74
CA ILE A 42 16.00 11.60 -10.03
C ILE A 42 14.52 11.24 -9.79
N LYS A 43 14.21 10.40 -8.80
CA LYS A 43 12.81 10.09 -8.45
C LYS A 43 12.06 11.33 -7.99
N LEU A 44 12.70 12.19 -7.20
CA LEU A 44 12.08 13.41 -6.68
C LEU A 44 11.81 14.42 -7.81
N ASP A 45 12.73 14.55 -8.77
CA ASP A 45 12.51 15.38 -9.95
C ASP A 45 11.34 14.87 -10.80
N ILE A 46 11.28 13.57 -11.08
CA ILE A 46 10.17 12.96 -11.84
C ILE A 46 8.85 13.09 -11.06
N ALA A 47 8.88 12.85 -9.75
CA ALA A 47 7.70 13.00 -8.88
C ALA A 47 7.13 14.42 -8.92
N LEU A 48 8.02 15.43 -8.91
CA LEU A 48 7.63 16.83 -9.02
C LEU A 48 6.95 17.10 -10.37
N GLU A 49 7.51 16.61 -11.49
CA GLU A 49 6.91 16.73 -12.83
C GLU A 49 5.56 16.00 -12.95
N MET A 50 5.41 14.85 -12.28
CA MET A 50 4.15 14.11 -12.26
C MET A 50 3.06 14.83 -11.48
N LEU A 51 3.42 15.45 -10.35
CA LEU A 51 2.47 15.99 -9.38
C LEU A 51 2.07 17.43 -9.68
N VAL A 52 2.94 18.28 -10.23
CA VAL A 52 2.64 19.70 -10.44
C VAL A 52 2.10 19.94 -11.84
N VAL A 53 0.93 20.58 -11.95
CA VAL A 53 0.28 20.84 -13.25
C VAL A 53 0.94 22.00 -14.01
N ASN A 54 1.40 23.03 -13.30
CA ASN A 54 1.89 24.25 -13.93
C ASN A 54 3.37 24.13 -14.35
N ALA A 55 3.60 23.94 -15.66
CA ALA A 55 4.93 23.81 -16.25
C ALA A 55 5.80 25.09 -16.13
N ASP A 56 5.21 26.29 -16.11
CA ASP A 56 5.96 27.53 -15.90
C ASP A 56 6.49 27.63 -14.48
N PHE A 57 5.69 27.19 -13.51
CA PHE A 57 6.09 27.10 -12.11
C PHE A 57 7.21 26.06 -11.92
N LEU A 58 7.10 24.90 -12.58
CA LEU A 58 8.15 23.88 -12.59
C LEU A 58 9.49 24.43 -13.13
N ARG A 59 9.47 25.12 -14.27
CA ARG A 59 10.67 25.71 -14.87
C ARG A 59 11.39 26.70 -13.95
N GLN A 60 10.66 27.38 -13.08
CA GLN A 60 11.23 28.31 -12.10
C GLN A 60 11.88 27.59 -10.90
N LEU A 61 11.47 26.35 -10.63
CA LEU A 61 11.93 25.55 -9.49
C LEU A 61 12.96 24.47 -9.88
N SER A 62 13.06 24.07 -11.14
CA SER A 62 13.92 22.96 -11.60
C SER A 62 15.36 23.10 -11.11
N GLY A 63 15.90 22.01 -10.54
CA GLY A 63 17.29 21.94 -10.06
C GLY A 63 17.58 22.70 -8.77
N SER A 64 16.55 23.17 -8.06
CA SER A 64 16.70 23.86 -6.77
C SER A 64 16.34 22.97 -5.57
N HIS A 65 17.00 23.20 -4.43
CA HIS A 65 16.60 22.56 -3.16
C HIS A 65 15.13 22.87 -2.76
N VAL A 66 14.58 23.97 -3.29
CA VAL A 66 13.19 24.39 -3.09
C VAL A 66 12.21 23.40 -3.76
N ALA A 67 12.52 22.93 -4.97
CA ALA A 67 11.74 21.93 -5.70
C ALA A 67 11.67 20.60 -4.94
N ILE A 68 12.83 20.13 -4.45
CA ILE A 68 12.93 18.92 -3.65
C ILE A 68 12.09 19.05 -2.37
N ARG A 69 12.20 20.19 -1.68
CA ARG A 69 11.41 20.40 -0.45
C ARG A 69 9.91 20.40 -0.71
N LEU A 70 9.46 21.08 -1.77
CA LEU A 70 8.06 21.09 -2.16
C LEU A 70 7.53 19.67 -2.40
N VAL A 71 8.25 18.83 -3.16
CA VAL A 71 7.76 17.48 -3.44
C VAL A 71 7.72 16.64 -2.16
N LEU A 72 8.71 16.72 -1.28
CA LEU A 72 8.69 16.02 0.02
C LEU A 72 7.49 16.43 0.88
N ASP A 73 7.22 17.73 0.97
CA ASP A 73 6.07 18.25 1.72
C ASP A 73 4.73 17.77 1.10
N VAL A 74 4.60 17.77 -0.23
CA VAL A 74 3.41 17.24 -0.93
C VAL A 74 3.23 15.75 -0.69
N LEU A 75 4.30 14.95 -0.81
CA LEU A 75 4.28 13.50 -0.57
C LEU A 75 3.79 13.19 0.84
N LYS A 76 4.31 13.91 1.83
CA LYS A 76 3.93 13.75 3.23
C LYS A 76 2.48 14.18 3.47
N ASP A 77 2.12 15.40 3.08
CA ASP A 77 0.83 16.00 3.43
C ASP A 77 -0.35 15.40 2.66
N LYS A 78 -0.15 15.04 1.38
CA LYS A 78 -1.24 14.60 0.49
C LYS A 78 -1.29 13.09 0.33
N LEU A 79 -0.16 12.40 0.43
CA LEU A 79 -0.04 10.97 0.13
C LEU A 79 0.41 10.13 1.33
N ASN A 80 0.75 10.77 2.47
CA ASN A 80 1.26 10.10 3.66
C ASN A 80 2.54 9.27 3.36
N ILE A 81 3.39 9.77 2.47
CA ILE A 81 4.72 9.20 2.21
C ILE A 81 5.75 10.11 2.87
N ASP A 82 6.39 9.63 3.93
CA ASP A 82 7.49 10.33 4.58
C ASP A 82 8.82 9.69 4.16
N LEU A 83 9.54 10.35 3.25
CA LEU A 83 10.86 9.90 2.79
C LEU A 83 11.99 10.39 3.72
N GLU A 84 11.69 11.26 4.68
CA GLU A 84 12.65 11.80 5.63
C GLU A 84 12.56 11.09 7.00
N SER A 85 11.54 10.25 7.22
CA SER A 85 11.43 9.45 8.44
C SER A 85 12.42 8.28 8.43
N ASP A 86 13.41 8.35 9.32
CA ASP A 86 14.27 7.22 9.69
C ASP A 86 13.48 6.18 10.53
N ASP A 87 12.44 5.57 9.97
CA ASP A 87 11.65 4.53 10.66
C ASP A 87 12.38 3.16 10.68
N ILE A 88 13.70 3.22 10.93
CA ILE A 88 14.61 2.07 11.04
C ILE A 88 14.56 1.45 12.45
N THR A 89 13.84 2.05 13.41
CA THR A 89 13.67 1.48 14.75
C THR A 89 12.28 0.89 14.95
N SER A 90 12.08 -0.34 14.51
CA SER A 90 11.19 -1.22 15.25
C SER A 90 11.68 -2.66 15.18
N ASP A 91 11.96 -3.24 16.35
CA ASP A 91 12.04 -4.71 16.55
C ASP A 91 10.66 -5.38 16.36
N GLU A 92 9.76 -4.76 15.59
CA GLU A 92 8.41 -5.25 15.35
C GLU A 92 8.43 -6.29 14.22
N GLU A 93 7.67 -7.37 14.41
CA GLU A 93 7.51 -8.37 13.36
C GLU A 93 6.97 -7.69 12.09
N PRO A 94 7.49 -8.03 10.89
CA PRO A 94 7.07 -7.40 9.65
C PRO A 94 5.55 -7.54 9.51
N GLN A 95 4.84 -6.40 9.49
CA GLN A 95 3.40 -6.41 9.30
C GLN A 95 3.07 -6.95 7.92
N ILE A 96 2.20 -7.96 7.89
CA ILE A 96 1.76 -8.57 6.64
C ILE A 96 0.76 -7.62 5.98
N PRO A 97 1.03 -7.11 4.76
CA PRO A 97 0.11 -6.22 4.08
C PRO A 97 -1.22 -6.93 3.79
N ILE A 98 -2.32 -6.19 3.93
CA ILE A 98 -3.68 -6.69 3.66
C ILE A 98 -4.13 -6.45 2.21
N TYR A 99 -3.40 -5.61 1.47
CA TYR A 99 -3.61 -5.35 0.05
C TYR A 99 -2.29 -4.99 -0.64
N ASP A 100 -2.26 -5.15 -1.95
CA ASP A 100 -1.23 -4.62 -2.83
C ASP A 100 -1.92 -4.10 -4.09
N PHE A 101 -1.80 -2.80 -4.39
CA PHE A 101 -2.54 -2.19 -5.52
C PHE A 101 -2.20 -2.82 -6.88
N LYS A 102 -1.02 -3.41 -7.04
CA LYS A 102 -0.55 -4.03 -8.29
C LYS A 102 -1.00 -5.47 -8.39
N GLU A 103 -0.83 -6.27 -7.32
CA GLU A 103 -1.29 -7.66 -7.29
C GLU A 103 -2.83 -7.76 -7.27
N ASP A 104 -3.49 -6.80 -6.63
CA ASP A 104 -4.95 -6.78 -6.48
C ASP A 104 -5.68 -5.95 -7.55
N ALA A 105 -4.98 -5.40 -8.55
CA ALA A 105 -5.55 -4.47 -9.54
C ALA A 105 -6.89 -4.96 -10.13
N GLU A 106 -6.99 -6.23 -10.52
CA GLU A 106 -8.23 -6.82 -11.05
C GLU A 106 -9.36 -6.87 -10.02
N ARG A 107 -9.05 -7.15 -8.74
CA ARG A 107 -10.06 -7.20 -7.67
C ARG A 107 -10.53 -5.80 -7.35
N ILE A 108 -9.62 -4.84 -7.30
CA ILE A 108 -9.91 -3.44 -7.06
C ILE A 108 -10.84 -2.93 -8.15
N TYR A 109 -10.48 -3.11 -9.42
CA TYR A 109 -11.34 -2.76 -10.55
C TYR A 109 -12.73 -3.37 -10.43
N ALA A 110 -12.82 -4.69 -10.25
CA ALA A 110 -14.09 -5.38 -10.14
C ALA A 110 -14.92 -4.90 -8.93
N SER A 111 -14.28 -4.52 -7.84
CA SER A 111 -14.95 -4.05 -6.61
C SER A 111 -15.48 -2.64 -6.74
N PHE A 112 -14.74 -1.73 -7.38
CA PHE A 112 -15.23 -0.38 -7.69
C PHE A 112 -16.42 -0.42 -8.63
N LEU A 113 -16.40 -1.31 -9.63
CA LEU A 113 -17.54 -1.51 -10.52
C LEU A 113 -18.73 -2.14 -9.78
N PHE A 114 -18.49 -3.12 -8.90
CA PHE A 114 -19.54 -3.80 -8.14
C PHE A 114 -20.22 -2.90 -7.10
N ASP A 115 -19.46 -2.21 -6.25
CA ASP A 115 -20.00 -1.44 -5.12
C ASP A 115 -20.49 -0.05 -5.55
N TYR A 116 -19.82 0.57 -6.52
CA TYR A 116 -20.03 1.99 -6.86
C TYR A 116 -20.44 2.21 -8.31
N ASN A 117 -20.46 1.18 -9.15
CA ASN A 117 -20.69 1.30 -10.59
C ASN A 117 -19.72 2.30 -11.25
N LEU A 118 -18.44 2.28 -10.80
CA LEU A 118 -17.38 3.14 -11.32
C LEU A 118 -16.38 2.32 -12.13
N ASP A 119 -16.22 2.65 -13.41
CA ASP A 119 -15.13 2.12 -14.22
C ASP A 119 -13.86 2.94 -13.99
N LEU A 120 -12.85 2.33 -13.34
CA LEU A 120 -11.59 3.01 -13.03
C LEU A 120 -10.77 3.40 -14.27
N PHE A 121 -10.91 2.67 -15.39
CA PHE A 121 -10.20 3.03 -16.63
C PHE A 121 -10.77 4.32 -17.24
N GLU A 122 -12.09 4.51 -17.17
CA GLU A 122 -12.75 5.75 -17.63
C GLU A 122 -12.46 6.95 -16.72
N LEU A 123 -12.02 6.69 -15.50
CA LEU A 123 -11.74 7.69 -14.46
C LEU A 123 -10.26 8.06 -14.32
N GLN A 124 -9.37 7.48 -15.14
CA GLN A 124 -7.95 7.87 -15.18
C GLN A 124 -7.80 9.37 -15.48
N GLY A 125 -6.93 10.03 -14.74
CA GLY A 125 -6.73 11.48 -14.79
C GLY A 125 -7.87 12.32 -14.17
N LYS A 126 -8.94 11.71 -13.67
CA LYS A 126 -10.14 12.42 -13.17
C LYS A 126 -10.43 12.15 -11.69
N LEU A 127 -10.39 10.88 -11.27
CA LEU A 127 -10.71 10.51 -9.90
C LEU A 127 -9.54 10.84 -8.98
N GLN A 128 -9.75 11.82 -8.11
CA GLN A 128 -8.77 12.28 -7.14
C GLN A 128 -8.43 11.18 -6.11
N TRP A 129 -7.16 11.08 -5.72
CA TRP A 129 -6.59 10.06 -4.86
C TRP A 129 -7.35 9.89 -3.54
N HIS A 130 -7.65 11.01 -2.87
CA HIS A 130 -8.38 10.97 -1.61
C HIS A 130 -9.80 10.37 -1.76
N LYS A 131 -10.47 10.57 -2.91
CA LYS A 131 -11.78 9.94 -3.19
C LYS A 131 -11.59 8.46 -3.49
N PHE A 132 -10.56 8.12 -4.27
CA PHE A 132 -10.22 6.73 -4.55
C PHE A 132 -9.97 5.96 -3.26
N ILE A 133 -9.14 6.48 -2.34
CA ILE A 133 -8.88 5.85 -1.04
C ILE A 133 -10.14 5.77 -0.18
N ALA A 134 -10.94 6.84 -0.09
CA ALA A 134 -12.18 6.81 0.67
C ALA A 134 -13.15 5.72 0.17
N LEU A 135 -13.22 5.50 -1.14
CA LEU A 135 -14.01 4.42 -1.74
C LEU A 135 -13.35 3.05 -1.49
N PHE A 136 -12.05 2.93 -1.71
CA PHE A 136 -11.30 1.69 -1.52
C PHE A 136 -11.38 1.15 -0.08
N GLU A 137 -11.24 2.02 0.92
CA GLU A 137 -11.32 1.67 2.33
C GLU A 137 -12.73 1.30 2.79
N ASN A 138 -13.76 1.65 2.01
CA ASN A 138 -15.17 1.40 2.32
C ASN A 138 -15.82 0.40 1.34
N LEU A 139 -15.01 -0.43 0.69
CA LEU A 139 -15.50 -1.54 -0.12
C LEU A 139 -16.29 -2.53 0.75
N SER A 140 -17.40 -3.03 0.22
CA SER A 140 -18.22 -4.01 0.90
C SER A 140 -17.49 -5.35 1.03
N THR A 141 -17.79 -6.12 2.07
CA THR A 141 -17.24 -7.48 2.23
C THR A 141 -17.74 -8.47 1.18
N ASP A 142 -18.77 -8.08 0.41
CA ASP A 142 -19.31 -8.88 -0.70
C ASP A 142 -18.50 -8.68 -1.99
N SER A 143 -17.80 -7.55 -2.12
CA SER A 143 -16.94 -7.25 -3.27
C SER A 143 -15.71 -8.17 -3.36
N PRO A 144 -15.15 -8.40 -4.56
CA PRO A 144 -13.97 -9.27 -4.73
C PRO A 144 -12.76 -8.87 -3.87
N MET A 145 -12.51 -7.57 -3.72
CA MET A 145 -11.41 -7.04 -2.90
C MET A 145 -11.76 -7.08 -1.42
N GLY A 146 -12.98 -6.71 -1.04
CA GLY A 146 -13.44 -6.79 0.35
C GLY A 146 -13.36 -8.23 0.91
N GLN A 147 -13.70 -9.24 0.10
CA GLN A 147 -13.49 -10.65 0.46
C GLN A 147 -12.00 -10.98 0.66
N ALA A 148 -11.13 -10.49 -0.21
CA ALA A 148 -9.69 -10.73 -0.09
C ALA A 148 -9.12 -10.11 1.20
N MET A 149 -9.45 -8.84 1.48
CA MET A 149 -9.04 -8.13 2.70
C MET A 149 -9.59 -8.80 3.96
N MET A 150 -10.86 -9.21 3.94
CA MET A 150 -11.49 -9.96 5.03
C MET A 150 -10.74 -11.25 5.32
N TYR A 151 -10.46 -12.08 4.31
CA TYR A 151 -9.74 -13.33 4.53
C TYR A 151 -8.27 -13.12 4.87
N ARG A 152 -7.60 -12.06 4.41
CA ARG A 152 -6.22 -11.75 4.82
C ARG A 152 -6.14 -11.35 6.30
N SER A 153 -7.08 -10.55 6.78
CA SER A 153 -7.08 -10.01 8.14
C SER A 153 -7.73 -10.90 9.20
N CYS A 154 -8.72 -11.74 8.86
CA CYS A 154 -9.47 -12.51 9.87
C CYS A 154 -8.60 -13.52 10.63
N GLU A 155 -8.93 -13.82 11.88
CA GLU A 155 -8.25 -14.90 12.62
C GLU A 155 -8.83 -16.27 12.29
N VAL A 156 -7.99 -17.31 12.34
CA VAL A 156 -8.50 -18.70 12.33
C VAL A 156 -9.02 -19.00 13.74
N PRO A 157 -10.31 -19.34 13.92
CA PRO A 157 -10.85 -19.57 15.25
C PRO A 157 -10.14 -20.72 15.96
N LYS A 158 -10.06 -20.64 17.30
CA LYS A 158 -9.50 -21.70 18.14
C LYS A 158 -10.27 -22.99 17.92
N LYS A 159 -9.57 -24.11 17.82
CA LYS A 159 -10.19 -25.43 17.57
C LYS A 159 -11.18 -25.77 18.68
N ASP A 160 -12.40 -26.14 18.28
CA ASP A 160 -13.42 -26.72 19.16
C ASP A 160 -13.98 -28.04 18.56
N LYS A 161 -15.05 -28.58 19.15
CA LYS A 161 -15.64 -29.86 18.74
C LYS A 161 -16.45 -29.79 17.42
N TYR A 162 -16.82 -28.60 16.96
CA TYR A 162 -17.78 -28.39 15.87
C TYR A 162 -17.23 -27.54 14.72
N ASN A 163 -16.08 -26.87 14.89
CA ASN A 163 -15.56 -25.90 13.94
C ASN A 163 -14.45 -26.43 13.00
N ALA A 164 -14.25 -27.75 12.94
CA ALA A 164 -13.17 -28.34 12.13
C ALA A 164 -13.27 -27.94 10.64
N ASP A 165 -14.48 -27.99 10.07
CA ASP A 165 -14.71 -27.67 8.67
C ASP A 165 -14.60 -26.16 8.40
N GLU A 166 -15.11 -25.33 9.30
CA GLU A 166 -15.01 -23.87 9.16
C GLU A 166 -13.55 -23.41 9.23
N ARG A 167 -12.77 -23.95 10.17
CA ARG A 167 -11.33 -23.68 10.24
C ARG A 167 -10.63 -24.09 8.96
N LYS A 168 -10.97 -25.27 8.41
CA LYS A 168 -10.38 -25.75 7.15
C LYS A 168 -10.73 -24.80 5.99
N ARG A 169 -11.97 -24.32 5.93
CA ARG A 169 -12.41 -23.32 4.95
C ARG A 169 -11.64 -22.01 5.08
N ILE A 170 -11.55 -21.43 6.28
CA ILE A 170 -10.83 -20.17 6.51
C ILE A 170 -9.36 -20.31 6.13
N ILE A 171 -8.69 -21.41 6.51
CA ILE A 171 -7.29 -21.67 6.16
C ILE A 171 -7.13 -21.77 4.62
N ALA A 172 -8.05 -22.45 3.93
CA ALA A 172 -8.01 -22.54 2.48
C ALA A 172 -8.20 -21.17 1.80
N MET A 173 -9.12 -20.35 2.31
CA MET A 173 -9.39 -19.00 1.78
C MET A 173 -8.23 -18.04 2.06
N LYS A 174 -7.62 -18.11 3.25
CA LYS A 174 -6.38 -17.38 3.55
C LYS A 174 -5.29 -17.70 2.54
N LYS A 175 -5.05 -18.97 2.25
CA LYS A 175 -4.07 -19.40 1.25
C LYS A 175 -4.45 -18.95 -0.17
N LYS A 176 -5.74 -18.94 -0.51
CA LYS A 176 -6.24 -18.50 -1.83
C LYS A 176 -5.98 -17.01 -2.07
N TYR A 177 -6.13 -16.17 -1.04
CA TYR A 177 -5.96 -14.72 -1.14
C TYR A 177 -4.59 -14.22 -0.68
N GLU A 178 -3.69 -15.11 -0.28
CA GLU A 178 -2.35 -14.76 0.21
C GLU A 178 -1.57 -13.93 -0.83
N LEU A 179 -1.04 -12.77 -0.41
CA LEU A 179 -0.15 -11.96 -1.24
C LEU A 179 1.21 -12.63 -1.39
N LYS A 180 1.95 -12.34 -2.46
CA LYS A 180 3.28 -12.96 -2.66
C LYS A 180 4.26 -12.62 -1.53
N VAL A 181 4.24 -11.37 -1.05
CA VAL A 181 5.06 -10.93 0.09
C VAL A 181 4.67 -11.69 1.36
N ALA A 182 3.36 -11.80 1.65
CA ALA A 182 2.85 -12.55 2.80
C ALA A 182 3.29 -14.02 2.77
N LYS A 183 3.21 -14.64 1.59
CA LYS A 183 3.66 -16.01 1.36
C LYS A 183 5.16 -16.17 1.61
N ALA A 184 5.99 -15.26 1.10
CA ALA A 184 7.43 -15.29 1.29
C ALA A 184 7.81 -15.18 2.78
N ILE A 185 7.17 -14.25 3.51
CA ILE A 185 7.37 -14.09 4.97
C ILE A 185 6.98 -15.38 5.70
N ARG A 186 5.81 -15.96 5.40
CA ARG A 186 5.35 -17.22 6.02
C ARG A 186 6.33 -18.36 5.76
N GLU A 187 6.77 -18.55 4.53
CA GLU A 187 7.72 -19.61 4.16
C GLU A 187 9.07 -19.45 4.86
N GLN A 188 9.58 -18.21 4.98
CA GLN A 188 10.78 -17.92 5.76
C GLN A 188 10.61 -18.26 7.24
N GLN A 189 9.52 -17.83 7.87
CA GLN A 189 9.23 -18.13 9.28
C GLN A 189 9.08 -19.63 9.53
N GLU A 190 8.48 -20.37 8.61
CA GLU A 190 8.37 -21.83 8.67
C GLU A 190 9.75 -22.51 8.63
N LEU A 191 10.63 -22.07 7.72
CA LEU A 191 12.01 -22.57 7.61
C LEU A 191 12.80 -22.32 8.91
N GLU A 192 12.74 -21.11 9.47
CA GLU A 192 13.42 -20.77 10.71
C GLU A 192 12.94 -21.61 11.90
N ARG A 193 11.64 -21.89 12.00
CA ARG A 193 11.07 -22.76 13.03
C ARG A 193 11.59 -24.19 12.91
N VAL A 194 11.64 -24.73 11.69
CA VAL A 194 12.18 -26.07 11.42
C VAL A 194 13.66 -26.15 11.79
N GLN A 195 14.45 -25.14 11.41
CA GLN A 195 15.87 -25.06 11.75
C GLN A 195 16.09 -25.01 13.27
N LYS A 196 15.37 -24.14 13.99
CA LYS A 196 15.43 -24.05 15.46
C LYS A 196 15.05 -25.38 16.14
N SER A 197 14.01 -26.04 15.65
CA SER A 197 13.61 -27.36 16.15
C SER A 197 14.70 -28.41 15.94
N PHE A 198 15.32 -28.43 14.76
CA PHE A 198 16.40 -29.37 14.44
C PHE A 198 17.66 -29.12 15.28
N GLU A 199 18.05 -27.87 15.51
CA GLU A 199 19.15 -27.52 16.41
C GLU A 199 18.88 -27.95 17.85
N MET A 200 17.65 -27.76 18.33
CA MET A 200 17.23 -28.21 19.66
C MET A 200 17.35 -29.74 19.77
N MET A 201 16.89 -30.49 18.76
CA MET A 201 17.04 -31.95 18.72
C MET A 201 18.52 -32.38 18.76
N LYS A 202 19.40 -31.72 17.99
CA LYS A 202 20.85 -31.98 18.02
C LYS A 202 21.47 -31.73 19.40
N ARG A 203 21.08 -30.64 20.08
CA ARG A 203 21.56 -30.33 21.44
C ARG A 203 21.11 -31.37 22.46
N VAL A 204 19.87 -31.85 22.35
CA VAL A 204 19.34 -32.91 23.23
C VAL A 204 20.06 -34.23 22.99
N ALA A 205 20.32 -34.60 21.74
CA ALA A 205 21.06 -35.82 21.40
C ALA A 205 22.50 -35.81 21.94
N LYS A 206 23.21 -34.67 21.85
CA LYS A 206 24.57 -34.48 22.41
C LYS A 206 24.65 -34.50 23.94
N ARG A 207 23.54 -34.30 24.66
CA ARG A 207 23.50 -34.35 26.13
C ARG A 207 23.19 -35.75 26.68
N LYS A 208 22.75 -36.68 25.83
CA LYS A 208 22.35 -38.04 26.20
C LYS A 208 23.37 -39.12 25.81
N GLY A 209 24.42 -38.76 25.08
CA GLY A 209 25.58 -39.61 24.79
C GLY A 209 26.81 -39.04 25.48
#